data_AF-A0A0B4C5J6-F1
#
_entry.id   AF-A0A0B4C5J6-F1
#
_cell.length_a   1.000
_cell.length_b   1.000
_cell.length_c   1.000
_cell.angle_alpha   90.00
_cell.angle_beta   90.00
_cell.angle_gamma   90.00
#
_symmetry.space_group_name_H-M   'P 1'
#
loop_
_entity.id
_entity.type
_entity.pdbx_description
1 polymer ?
#
loop_
_entity_poly.entity_id
_entity_poly.type
_entity_poly.pdbx_seq_one_letter_code
_entity_poly.pdbx_strand_id
1 'polypeptide(L)'
;MVVVTLAISLACVAWLARFDPKRRRSFGLPPRAAPVPAWAVWVLLISPGVGLALAGEAAGFVLWLSAVCVFGWCVVWVPPHTYRRVLERVRARLPCT
;
A
#
# COMPACT_ATOMS: atom_id res chain seq x y z
N MET A 1 -5.76 18.41 -1.18
CA MET A 1 -4.69 17.81 -0.33
C MET A 1 -5.01 16.38 0.07
N VAL A 2 -6.18 16.09 0.64
CA VAL A 2 -6.58 14.73 1.10
C VAL A 2 -6.44 13.63 0.03
N VAL A 3 -6.80 13.89 -1.23
CA VAL A 3 -6.69 12.90 -2.31
C VAL A 3 -5.24 12.45 -2.55
N VAL A 4 -4.29 13.37 -2.48
CA VAL A 4 -2.85 13.06 -2.66
C VAL A 4 -2.33 12.26 -1.48
N THR A 5 -2.68 12.69 -0.25
CA THR A 5 -2.41 11.96 1.00
C THR A 5 -2.90 10.51 0.91
N LEU A 6 -4.15 10.32 0.46
CA LEU A 6 -4.73 9.01 0.26
C LEU A 6 -3.97 8.20 -0.77
N ALA A 7 -3.71 8.76 -1.96
CA ALA A 7 -3.01 8.04 -3.02
C ALA A 7 -1.64 7.52 -2.56
N ILE A 8 -0.86 8.35 -1.84
CA ILE A 8 0.45 7.98 -1.30
C ILE A 8 0.30 6.86 -0.26
N SER A 9 -0.59 7.02 0.71
CA SER A 9 -0.78 6.03 1.77
C SER A 9 -1.29 4.69 1.23
N LEU A 10 -2.25 4.71 0.30
CA LEU A 10 -2.78 3.49 -0.33
C LEU A 10 -1.71 2.76 -1.14
N ALA A 11 -0.86 3.50 -1.85
CA ALA A 11 0.29 2.91 -2.55
C ALA A 11 1.27 2.24 -1.58
N CYS A 12 1.52 2.84 -0.43
CA CYS A 12 2.36 2.27 0.63
C CYS A 12 1.75 0.99 1.22
N VAL A 13 0.43 0.96 1.49
CA VAL A 13 -0.27 -0.25 1.94
C VAL A 13 -0.14 -1.38 0.92
N ALA A 14 -0.40 -1.09 -0.37
CA ALA A 14 -0.29 -2.07 -1.43
C ALA A 14 1.16 -2.60 -1.57
N TRP A 15 2.14 -1.72 -1.41
CA TRP A 15 3.55 -2.10 -1.43
C TRP A 15 3.90 -3.01 -0.25
N LEU A 16 3.54 -2.63 0.99
CA LEU A 16 3.80 -3.43 2.19
C LEU A 16 3.17 -4.82 2.08
N ALA A 17 1.91 -4.89 1.65
CA ALA A 17 1.19 -6.15 1.49
C ALA A 17 1.77 -7.08 0.42
N ARG A 18 2.47 -6.52 -0.58
CA ARG A 18 3.15 -7.28 -1.64
C ARG A 18 4.44 -7.93 -1.15
N PHE A 19 5.16 -7.27 -0.26
CA PHE A 19 6.45 -7.72 0.25
C PHE A 19 6.37 -8.40 1.62
N ASP A 20 5.19 -8.45 2.23
CA ASP A 20 4.97 -9.08 3.52
C ASP A 20 5.45 -10.55 3.54
N PRO A 21 6.47 -10.89 4.37
CA PRO A 21 7.03 -12.24 4.41
C PRO A 21 6.04 -13.30 4.89
N LYS A 22 5.16 -12.96 5.84
CA LYS A 22 4.20 -13.89 6.45
C LYS A 22 3.17 -14.33 5.43
N ARG A 23 2.62 -13.37 4.69
CA ARG A 23 1.64 -13.58 3.63
C ARG A 23 2.26 -14.36 2.46
N ARG A 24 3.53 -14.13 2.14
CA ARG A 24 4.17 -14.88 1.05
C ARG A 24 4.44 -16.33 1.45
N ARG A 25 4.79 -16.60 2.71
CA ARG A 25 4.92 -17.97 3.25
C ARG A 25 3.59 -18.72 3.26
N SER A 26 2.51 -18.11 3.73
CA SER A 26 1.20 -18.78 3.83
C SER A 26 0.61 -19.16 2.47
N PHE A 27 1.02 -18.47 1.40
CA PHE A 27 0.60 -18.76 0.03
C PHE A 27 1.67 -19.47 -0.81
N GLY A 28 2.74 -20.02 -0.19
CA GLY A 28 3.76 -20.81 -0.88
C GLY A 28 4.58 -20.04 -1.92
N LEU A 29 4.66 -18.71 -1.82
CA LEU A 29 5.41 -17.87 -2.76
C LEU A 29 6.89 -17.81 -2.41
N PRO A 30 7.80 -17.82 -3.41
CA PRO A 30 9.25 -17.82 -3.18
C PRO A 30 9.68 -16.54 -2.47
N PRO A 31 10.61 -16.53 -1.50
CA PRO A 31 11.05 -15.33 -0.79
C PRO A 31 11.43 -14.19 -1.74
N ARG A 32 11.09 -12.96 -1.39
CA ARG A 32 11.38 -11.76 -2.20
C ARG A 32 11.89 -10.69 -1.26
N ALA A 33 13.16 -10.31 -1.44
CA ALA A 33 13.71 -9.14 -0.77
C ALA A 33 13.00 -7.89 -1.30
N ALA A 34 12.60 -7.03 -0.38
CA ALA A 34 12.04 -5.74 -0.74
C ALA A 34 13.18 -4.77 -1.09
N PRO A 35 13.04 -3.95 -2.14
CA PRO A 35 14.08 -3.00 -2.54
C PRO A 35 14.26 -1.85 -1.53
N VAL A 36 13.27 -1.59 -0.69
CA VAL A 36 13.33 -0.60 0.38
C VAL A 36 12.97 -1.25 1.72
N PRO A 37 13.52 -0.77 2.85
CA PRO A 37 13.22 -1.34 4.14
C PRO A 37 11.77 -1.03 4.56
N ALA A 38 11.11 -2.00 5.18
CA ALA A 38 9.68 -1.89 5.52
C ALA A 38 9.38 -0.69 6.45
N TRP A 39 10.29 -0.37 7.38
CA TRP A 39 10.11 0.76 8.30
C TRP A 39 10.03 2.11 7.55
N ALA A 40 10.79 2.28 6.46
CA ALA A 40 10.76 3.51 5.69
C ALA A 40 9.41 3.70 4.99
N VAL A 41 8.81 2.59 4.53
CA VAL A 41 7.48 2.61 3.93
C VAL A 41 6.38 2.85 4.97
N TRP A 42 6.55 2.36 6.20
CA TRP A 42 5.66 2.72 7.32
C TRP A 42 5.73 4.21 7.67
N VAL A 43 6.93 4.80 7.70
CA VAL A 43 7.10 6.25 7.91
C VAL A 43 6.39 7.03 6.80
N LEU A 44 6.58 6.64 5.55
CA LEU A 44 5.94 7.29 4.40
C LEU A 44 4.41 7.07 4.36
N LEU A 45 3.92 5.95 4.88
CA LEU A 45 2.49 5.66 5.00
C LEU A 45 1.82 6.63 5.98
N ILE A 46 2.46 6.90 7.12
CA ILE A 46 1.89 7.63 8.26
C ILE A 46 2.12 9.14 8.13
N SER A 47 3.24 9.58 7.57
CA SER A 47 3.60 11.00 7.48
C SER A 47 2.53 11.90 6.86
N PRO A 48 1.77 11.50 5.82
CA PRO A 48 0.73 12.34 5.24
C PRO A 48 -0.46 12.53 6.18
N GLY A 49 -0.83 11.49 6.95
CA GLY A 49 -1.91 11.55 7.94
C GLY A 49 -1.55 12.45 9.12
N VAL A 50 -0.30 12.35 9.59
CA VAL A 50 0.23 13.27 10.62
C VAL A 50 0.20 14.71 10.11
N GLY A 51 0.57 14.94 8.85
CA GLY A 51 0.49 16.26 8.22
C GLY A 51 -0.94 16.84 8.23
N LEU A 52 -1.95 16.02 7.94
CA LEU A 52 -3.36 16.46 8.03
C LEU A 52 -3.78 16.80 9.46
N ALA A 53 -3.37 16.00 10.45
CA ALA A 53 -3.68 16.25 11.85
C ALA A 53 -3.05 17.57 12.35
N LEU A 54 -1.79 17.82 11.99
CA LEU A 54 -1.08 19.05 12.36
C LEU A 54 -1.63 20.30 11.65
N ALA A 55 -2.22 20.15 10.46
CA ALA A 55 -2.87 21.24 9.74
C ALA A 55 -4.25 21.62 10.32
N GLY A 56 -4.74 20.91 11.35
CA GLY A 56 -6.08 21.14 11.92
C GLY A 56 -7.22 20.59 11.08
N GLU A 57 -6.93 19.84 10.01
CA GLU A 57 -7.90 19.25 9.08
C GLU A 57 -8.49 17.94 9.65
N ALA A 58 -9.29 18.05 10.72
CA ALA A 58 -9.85 16.89 11.42
C ALA A 58 -10.69 15.98 10.50
N ALA A 59 -11.52 16.58 9.62
CA ALA A 59 -12.32 15.84 8.66
C ALA A 59 -11.43 15.08 7.65
N GLY A 60 -10.39 15.74 7.13
CA GLY A 60 -9.42 15.11 6.23
C GLY A 60 -8.66 13.98 6.89
N PHE A 61 -8.27 14.13 8.15
CA PHE A 61 -7.59 13.09 8.93
C PHE A 61 -8.48 11.85 9.15
N VAL A 62 -9.75 12.05 9.55
CA VAL A 62 -10.70 10.93 9.75
C VAL A 62 -10.99 10.21 8.44
N LEU A 63 -11.16 10.94 7.34
CA LEU A 63 -11.30 10.37 6.00
C LEU A 63 -10.07 9.57 5.57
N TRP A 64 -8.88 10.10 5.82
CA TRP A 64 -7.63 9.40 5.55
C TRP A 64 -7.52 8.10 6.36
N LEU A 65 -7.76 8.17 7.67
CA LEU A 65 -7.64 7.02 8.56
C LEU A 65 -8.64 5.92 8.19
N SER A 66 -9.90 6.28 7.97
CA SER A 66 -10.96 5.33 7.59
C SER A 66 -10.65 4.67 6.24
N ALA A 67 -10.21 5.43 5.23
CA ALA A 67 -9.85 4.88 3.93
C ALA A 67 -8.64 3.93 4.01
N VAL A 68 -7.59 4.27 4.77
CA VAL A 68 -6.42 3.40 4.97
C VAL A 68 -6.83 2.09 5.66
N CYS A 69 -7.68 2.16 6.68
CA CYS A 69 -8.20 0.98 7.37
C CYS A 69 -9.03 0.08 6.45
N VAL A 70 -10.04 0.65 5.77
CA VAL A 70 -10.90 -0.12 4.85
C VAL A 70 -10.08 -0.74 3.73
N PHE A 71 -9.16 0.02 3.14
CA PHE A 71 -8.31 -0.49 2.08
C PHE A 71 -7.35 -1.59 2.57
N GLY A 72 -6.79 -1.45 3.76
CA GLY A 72 -5.97 -2.50 4.39
C GLY A 72 -6.73 -3.83 4.48
N TRP A 73 -8.00 -3.78 4.91
CA TRP A 73 -8.86 -4.96 4.91
C TRP A 73 -9.11 -5.51 3.51
N CYS A 74 -9.45 -4.67 2.53
CA CYS A 74 -9.61 -5.12 1.14
C CYS A 74 -8.34 -5.81 0.61
N VAL A 75 -7.16 -5.27 0.91
CA VAL A 75 -5.88 -5.84 0.49
C VAL A 75 -5.61 -7.20 1.13
N VAL A 76 -5.98 -7.39 2.40
CA VAL A 76 -5.88 -8.69 3.09
C VAL A 76 -6.73 -9.73 2.37
N TRP A 77 -7.97 -9.37 2.03
CA TRP A 77 -8.93 -10.24 1.33
C TRP A 77 -8.50 -10.62 -0.08
N VAL A 78 -7.78 -9.76 -0.81
CA VAL A 78 -7.37 -10.05 -2.19
C VAL A 78 -6.19 -11.02 -2.22
N PRO A 79 -6.37 -12.28 -2.63
CA PRO A 79 -5.30 -13.26 -2.53
C PRO A 79 -4.13 -12.92 -3.46
N PRO A 80 -2.93 -13.40 -3.11
CA PRO A 80 -1.73 -12.89 -3.69
C PRO A 80 -1.50 -13.20 -5.17
N HIS A 81 -2.07 -14.28 -5.67
CA HIS A 81 -2.00 -14.61 -7.10
C HIS A 81 -2.75 -13.58 -7.97
N THR A 82 -3.71 -12.83 -7.42
CA THR A 82 -4.49 -11.83 -8.14
C THR A 82 -3.66 -10.59 -8.47
N TYR A 83 -2.85 -10.10 -7.52
CA TYR A 83 -1.96 -8.97 -7.80
C TYR A 83 -0.92 -9.33 -8.87
N ARG A 84 -0.48 -10.59 -8.93
CA ARG A 84 0.48 -11.04 -9.92
C ARG A 84 -0.09 -10.95 -11.33
N ARG A 85 -1.34 -11.38 -11.52
CA ARG A 85 -2.06 -11.26 -12.80
C ARG A 85 -2.26 -9.81 -13.23
N VAL A 86 -2.58 -8.92 -12.31
CA VAL A 86 -2.71 -7.48 -12.60
C VAL A 86 -1.35 -6.90 -13.00
N LEU A 87 -0.28 -7.23 -12.28
CA LEU A 87 1.08 -6.79 -12.61
C LEU A 87 1.57 -7.33 -13.94
N GLU A 88 1.27 -8.58 -14.28
CA GLU A 88 1.59 -9.17 -15.58
C GLU A 88 0.83 -8.45 -16.70
N ARG A 89 -0.45 -8.12 -16.49
CA ARG A 89 -1.22 -7.31 -17.46
C ARG A 89 -0.70 -5.89 -17.62
N VAL A 90 -0.31 -5.24 -16.53
CA VAL A 90 0.27 -3.89 -16.56
C VAL A 90 1.64 -3.93 -17.24
N ARG A 91 2.48 -4.91 -16.90
CA ARG A 91 3.79 -5.09 -17.53
C ARG A 91 3.69 -5.40 -19.01
N ALA A 92 2.70 -6.19 -19.43
CA ALA A 92 2.42 -6.45 -20.84
C ALA A 92 1.94 -5.21 -21.61
N ARG A 93 1.49 -4.15 -20.92
CA ARG A 93 1.07 -2.88 -21.51
C ARG A 93 2.15 -1.80 -21.46
N LEU A 94 3.25 -2.03 -20.75
CA LEU A 94 4.39 -1.10 -20.73
C LEU A 94 5.29 -1.44 -21.92
N PRO A 95 5.51 -0.50 -22.87
CA PRO A 95 6.45 -0.72 -23.96
C PRO A 95 7.84 -0.96 -23.36
N CYS A 96 8.51 -2.01 -23.82
CA CYS A 96 9.91 -2.27 -23.50
C CYS A 96 10.76 -1.11 -24.05
N THR A 97 11.11 -0.17 -23.19
CA THR A 97 12.23 0.77 -23.41
C THR A 97 13.45 0.29 -22.67
#